data_AF-A0AB74U5L0-F1
#
_entry.id   AF-A0AB74U5L0-F1
#
_cell.length_a   1.000
_cell.length_b   1.000
_cell.length_c   1.000
_cell.angle_alpha   90.00
_cell.angle_beta   90.00
_cell.angle_gamma   90.00
#
_symmetry.space_group_name_H-M   'P 1'
#
loop_
_entity.id
_entity.type
_entity.pdbx_description
1 polymer ?
#
loop_
_entity_poly.entity_id
_entity_poly.type
_entity_poly.pdbx_seq_one_letter_code
_entity_poly.pdbx_strand_id
1 'polypeptide(L)'
;MAQSQESLVIATEHEPAAAHWLTRSSQPSVGLWVDESAKNDLFAHMQKQLDMRLPDGGLALLRYYDPRVFTKLMQLLDEDQRYTLFGPIRYWSVRVMNERQVFRPAGETQGATS
;
A
#
# COMPACT_ATOMS: atom_id res chain seq x y z
N MET A 1 1.40 12.72 26.16
CA MET A 1 2.08 12.03 25.05
C MET A 1 1.00 11.66 24.03
N ALA A 2 0.95 12.33 22.88
CA ALA A 2 -0.04 12.00 21.85
C ALA A 2 0.36 10.66 21.20
N GLN A 3 -0.49 9.64 21.29
CA GLN A 3 -0.32 8.44 20.49
C GLN A 3 -0.47 8.87 19.02
N SER A 4 0.59 8.72 18.23
CA SER A 4 0.54 8.98 16.80
C SER A 4 -0.43 7.96 16.19
N GLN A 5 -1.64 8.38 15.81
CA GLN A 5 -2.55 7.52 15.09
C GLN A 5 -2.06 7.38 13.64
N GLU A 6 -1.70 6.16 13.27
CA GLU A 6 -1.42 5.79 11.89
C GLU A 6 -2.74 5.38 11.25
N SER A 7 -3.02 5.89 10.05
CA SER A 7 -4.31 5.67 9.40
C SER A 7 -4.12 4.95 8.06
N LEU A 8 -4.74 3.78 7.97
CA LEU A 8 -4.89 3.00 6.75
C LEU A 8 -6.27 3.28 6.15
N VAL A 9 -6.31 3.69 4.89
CA VAL A 9 -7.55 3.92 4.15
C VAL A 9 -7.59 2.99 2.94
N ILE A 10 -8.63 2.18 2.84
CA ILE A 10 -8.92 1.36 1.66
C ILE A 10 -10.02 2.06 0.87
N ALA A 11 -9.74 2.37 -0.39
CA ALA A 11 -10.65 3.07 -1.28
C ALA A 11 -10.84 2.29 -2.58
N THR A 12 -12.00 2.49 -3.21
CA THR A 12 -12.20 2.14 -4.62
C THR A 12 -12.06 3.37 -5.48
N GLU A 13 -11.81 3.21 -6.78
CA GLU A 13 -11.60 4.32 -7.72
C GLU A 13 -12.75 5.35 -7.76
N HIS A 14 -13.96 4.95 -7.35
CA HIS A 14 -15.14 5.80 -7.30
C HIS A 14 -15.26 6.66 -6.03
N GLU A 15 -14.29 6.61 -5.11
CA GLU A 15 -14.31 7.32 -3.83
C GLU A 15 -13.34 8.54 -3.81
N PRO A 16 -13.71 9.70 -4.42
CA PRO A 16 -12.88 10.89 -4.42
C PRO A 16 -12.62 11.45 -3.01
N ALA A 17 -13.49 11.12 -2.05
CA ALA A 17 -13.35 11.49 -0.65
C ALA A 17 -12.08 10.90 -0.01
N ALA A 18 -11.73 9.66 -0.32
CA ALA A 18 -10.55 9.00 0.23
C ALA A 18 -9.24 9.65 -0.25
N ALA A 19 -9.16 9.97 -1.55
CA ALA A 19 -8.03 10.71 -2.11
C ALA A 19 -7.91 12.10 -1.47
N HIS A 20 -9.02 12.81 -1.32
CA HIS A 20 -9.09 14.12 -0.68
C HIS A 20 -8.75 14.12 0.81
N TRP A 21 -9.03 13.02 1.52
CA TRP A 21 -8.67 12.86 2.92
C TRP A 21 -7.16 12.65 3.07
N LEU A 22 -6.55 11.79 2.24
CA LEU A 22 -5.10 11.55 2.25
C LEU A 22 -4.29 12.82 1.96
N THR A 23 -4.75 13.66 1.01
CA THR A 23 -4.09 14.93 0.70
C THR A 23 -4.23 16.00 1.77
N ARG A 24 -5.18 15.87 2.70
CA ARG A 24 -5.36 16.81 3.82
C ARG A 24 -4.87 16.28 5.17
N SER A 25 -4.66 14.97 5.30
CA SER A 25 -4.15 14.38 6.54
C SER A 25 -2.75 14.91 6.89
N SER A 26 -2.58 15.48 8.07
CA SER A 26 -1.28 15.86 8.62
C SER A 26 -0.52 14.67 9.22
N GLN A 27 -1.13 13.49 9.25
CA GLN A 27 -0.55 12.27 9.81
C GLN A 27 -0.01 11.35 8.71
N PRO A 28 1.04 10.56 9.01
CA PRO A 28 1.47 9.50 8.11
C PRO A 28 0.30 8.56 7.80
N SER A 29 0.04 8.35 6.52
CA SER A 29 -1.15 7.63 6.06
C SER A 29 -0.89 6.86 4.78
N VAL A 30 -1.61 5.74 4.62
CA VAL A 30 -1.55 4.89 3.43
C VAL A 30 -2.96 4.75 2.87
N GLY A 31 -3.07 4.94 1.55
CA GLY A 31 -4.26 4.72 0.75
C GLY A 31 -4.06 3.57 -0.22
N LEU A 32 -4.96 2.60 -0.22
CA LEU A 32 -5.03 1.50 -1.18
C LEU A 32 -6.15 1.74 -2.16
N TRP A 33 -5.86 1.59 -3.45
CA TRP A 33 -6.88 1.53 -4.49
C TRP A 33 -6.95 0.13 -5.06
N VAL A 34 -8.15 -0.43 -5.00
CA VAL A 34 -8.48 -1.75 -5.54
C VAL A 34 -9.74 -1.66 -6.39
N ASP A 35 -9.85 -2.59 -7.33
CA ASP A 35 -11.09 -2.81 -8.05
C ASP A 35 -12.17 -3.34 -7.09
N GLU A 36 -13.43 -2.97 -7.34
CA GLU A 36 -14.59 -3.42 -6.57
C GLU A 36 -14.63 -4.95 -6.43
N SER A 37 -14.34 -5.65 -7.53
CA SER A 37 -14.30 -7.11 -7.62
C SER A 37 -13.21 -7.75 -6.79
N ALA A 38 -12.13 -7.02 -6.49
CA ALA A 38 -10.96 -7.53 -5.79
C ALA A 38 -10.98 -7.24 -4.27
N LYS A 39 -12.03 -6.60 -3.73
CA LYS A 39 -12.14 -6.28 -2.29
C LYS A 39 -12.02 -7.50 -1.39
N ASN A 40 -12.66 -8.61 -1.74
CA ASN A 40 -12.64 -9.83 -0.92
C ASN A 40 -11.24 -10.46 -0.92
N ASP A 41 -10.61 -10.49 -2.09
CA ASP A 41 -9.27 -11.04 -2.26
C ASP A 41 -8.20 -10.15 -1.62
N LEU A 42 -8.45 -8.83 -1.53
CA LEU A 42 -7.55 -7.89 -0.88
C LEU A 42 -7.27 -8.27 0.56
N PHE A 43 -8.28 -8.56 1.38
CA PHE A 43 -8.04 -8.88 2.80
C PHE A 43 -7.23 -10.18 2.96
N ALA A 44 -7.57 -11.21 2.19
CA ALA A 44 -6.83 -12.48 2.21
C ALA A 44 -5.38 -12.30 1.75
N HIS A 45 -5.17 -11.54 0.67
CA HIS A 45 -3.84 -11.17 0.20
C HIS A 45 -3.07 -10.38 1.26
N MET A 46 -3.72 -9.38 1.85
CA MET A 46 -3.08 -8.53 2.83
C MET A 46 -2.64 -9.32 4.05
N GLN A 47 -3.49 -10.23 4.53
CA GLN A 47 -3.18 -11.15 5.63
C GLN A 47 -2.00 -12.07 5.30
N LYS A 48 -1.97 -12.65 4.10
CA LYS A 48 -0.84 -13.48 3.67
C LYS A 48 0.49 -12.74 3.67
N GLN A 49 0.50 -11.47 3.29
CA GLN A 49 1.71 -10.64 3.28
C GLN A 49 2.10 -10.12 4.67
N LEU A 50 1.18 -10.12 5.64
CA LEU A 50 1.47 -9.72 7.03
C LEU A 50 2.32 -10.76 7.75
N ASP A 51 2.07 -12.05 7.48
CA ASP A 51 2.78 -13.17 8.10
C ASP A 51 4.09 -13.45 7.37
N MET A 52 5.18 -12.81 7.82
CA MET A 52 6.52 -13.07 7.30
C MET A 52 7.18 -14.22 8.05
N ARG A 53 7.60 -15.24 7.30
CA ARG A 53 8.48 -16.29 7.83
C ARG A 53 9.94 -15.86 7.73
N LEU A 54 10.64 -15.87 8.86
CA LEU A 54 12.07 -15.63 8.94
C LEU A 54 12.86 -16.90 8.57
N PRO A 55 14.15 -16.78 8.18
CA PRO A 55 14.98 -17.93 7.81
C PRO A 55 15.14 -18.98 8.92
N ASP A 56 15.01 -18.58 10.18
CA ASP A 56 15.05 -19.45 11.36
C ASP A 56 13.70 -20.15 11.65
N GLY A 57 12.68 -19.92 10.82
CA GLY A 57 11.32 -20.45 11.01
C GLY A 57 10.44 -19.58 11.92
N GLY A 58 10.96 -18.47 12.46
CA GLY A 58 10.18 -17.51 13.22
C GLY A 58 9.11 -16.81 12.38
N LEU A 59 8.07 -16.32 13.05
CA LEU A 59 7.03 -15.49 12.43
C LEU A 59 7.22 -14.04 12.86
N ALA A 60 7.25 -13.14 11.88
CA ALA A 60 7.29 -11.70 12.06
C ALA A 60 6.09 -11.05 11.38
N LEU A 61 5.58 -9.97 11.98
CA LEU A 61 4.52 -9.17 11.39
C LEU A 61 5.11 -8.09 10.49
N LEU A 62 4.98 -8.25 9.17
CA LEU A 62 5.37 -7.21 8.22
C LEU A 62 4.25 -6.17 8.09
N ARG A 63 4.30 -5.10 8.89
CA ARG A 63 3.36 -3.98 8.79
C ARG A 63 3.64 -3.11 7.55
N TYR A 64 3.59 -3.68 6.35
CA TYR A 64 3.86 -2.96 5.10
C TYR A 64 2.82 -1.86 4.80
N TYR A 65 1.69 -1.85 5.51
CA TYR A 65 0.73 -0.76 5.49
C TYR A 65 1.19 0.47 6.31
N ASP A 66 2.26 0.34 7.09
CA ASP A 66 2.89 1.49 7.75
C ASP A 66 3.63 2.30 6.67
N PRO A 67 3.31 3.60 6.50
CA PRO A 67 3.85 4.43 5.44
C PRO A 67 5.40 4.53 5.50
N ARG A 68 5.99 4.44 6.69
CA ARG A 68 7.45 4.53 6.91
C ARG A 68 8.15 3.22 6.57
N VAL A 69 7.50 2.10 6.85
CA VAL A 69 7.98 0.75 6.47
C VAL A 69 7.84 0.59 4.95
N PHE A 70 6.71 1.00 4.40
CA PHE A 70 6.38 0.87 3.00
C PHE A 70 7.40 1.54 2.07
N THR A 71 7.74 2.81 2.33
CA THR A 71 8.74 3.53 1.52
C THR A 71 10.08 2.81 1.51
N LYS A 72 10.52 2.23 2.64
CA LYS A 72 11.76 1.44 2.70
C LYS A 72 11.64 0.13 1.94
N LEU A 73 10.51 -0.58 2.05
CA LEU A 73 10.27 -1.81 1.29
C LEU A 73 10.33 -1.57 -0.22
N MET A 74 9.76 -0.48 -0.70
CA MET A 74 9.80 -0.13 -2.13
C MET A 74 11.21 0.15 -2.66
N GLN A 75 12.16 0.49 -1.78
CA GLN A 75 13.57 0.64 -2.15
C GLN A 75 14.33 -0.69 -2.11
N LEU A 76 13.92 -1.63 -1.27
CA LEU A 76 14.60 -2.90 -1.03
C LEU A 76 14.15 -4.01 -1.98
N LEU A 77 12.84 -4.07 -2.27
CA LEU A 77 12.27 -5.12 -3.09
C LEU A 77 12.59 -4.91 -4.56
N ASP A 78 12.85 -5.99 -5.29
CA ASP A 78 12.89 -5.98 -6.75
C ASP A 78 11.49 -5.89 -7.38
N GLU A 79 11.41 -5.85 -8.70
CA GLU A 79 10.14 -5.68 -9.42
C GLU A 79 9.17 -6.84 -9.21
N ASP A 80 9.64 -8.08 -9.25
CA ASP A 80 8.81 -9.28 -9.05
C ASP A 80 8.30 -9.38 -7.61
N GLN A 81 9.13 -9.02 -6.64
CA GLN A 81 8.78 -8.93 -5.23
C GLN A 81 7.76 -7.82 -4.98
N ARG A 82 7.92 -6.65 -5.61
CA ARG A 82 6.92 -5.58 -5.56
C ARG A 82 5.60 -6.04 -6.18
N TYR A 83 5.63 -6.67 -7.35
CA TYR A 83 4.43 -7.20 -7.99
C TYR A 83 3.70 -8.19 -7.08
N THR A 84 4.45 -9.09 -6.44
CA THR A 84 3.93 -10.05 -5.46
C THR A 84 3.33 -9.35 -4.22
N LEU A 85 3.98 -8.29 -3.73
CA LEU A 85 3.49 -7.53 -2.58
C LEU A 85 2.17 -6.80 -2.92
N PHE A 86 2.07 -6.20 -4.10
CA PHE A 86 0.88 -5.43 -4.51
C PHE A 86 -0.33 -6.33 -4.74
N GLY A 87 -0.16 -7.49 -5.36
CA GLY A 87 -1.27 -8.41 -5.65
C GLY A 87 -2.46 -7.69 -6.29
N PRO A 88 -3.66 -7.69 -5.68
CA PRO A 88 -4.86 -7.04 -6.24
C PRO A 88 -4.85 -5.50 -6.16
N ILE A 89 -3.81 -4.88 -5.59
CA ILE A 89 -3.71 -3.43 -5.41
C ILE A 89 -3.30 -2.76 -6.72
N ARG A 90 -4.14 -1.86 -7.26
CA ARG A 90 -3.88 -1.11 -8.50
C ARG A 90 -2.85 -0.02 -8.30
N TYR A 91 -2.96 0.74 -7.21
CA TYR A 91 -1.89 1.65 -6.80
C TYR A 91 -1.96 1.95 -5.32
N TRP A 92 -0.79 2.34 -4.80
CA TRP A 92 -0.59 2.75 -3.42
C TRP A 92 -0.28 4.23 -3.34
N SER A 93 -0.98 4.96 -2.48
CA SER A 93 -0.63 6.33 -2.13
C SER A 93 -0.15 6.37 -0.70
N VAL A 94 1.07 6.81 -0.48
CA VAL A 94 1.68 6.91 0.84
C VAL A 94 2.01 8.36 1.12
N ARG A 95 1.61 8.83 2.31
CA ARG A 95 2.01 10.13 2.83
C ARG A 95 2.89 9.94 4.04
N VAL A 96 4.09 10.51 3.98
CA VAL A 96 5.01 10.62 5.11
C VAL A 96 5.36 12.09 5.24
N MET A 97 5.13 12.67 6.42
CA MET A 97 5.28 14.12 6.65
C MET A 97 4.43 14.95 5.65
N ASN A 98 5.07 15.79 4.83
CA ASN A 98 4.41 16.64 3.85
C ASN A 98 4.57 16.15 2.40
N GLU A 99 5.13 14.95 2.21
CA GLU A 99 5.36 14.36 0.89
C GLU A 99 4.38 13.22 0.63
N ARG A 100 3.79 13.24 -0.57
CA ARG A 100 2.94 12.16 -1.07
C ARG A 100 3.71 11.41 -2.16
N GLN A 101 3.82 10.10 -2.00
CA GLN A 101 4.42 9.20 -2.97
C GLN A 101 3.33 8.26 -3.47
N VAL A 102 3.31 8.00 -4.79
CA VAL A 102 2.36 7.09 -5.41
C VAL A 102 3.14 5.99 -6.10
N PHE A 103 2.79 4.74 -5.80
CA PHE A 103 3.44 3.56 -6.34
C PHE A 103 2.40 2.74 -7.12
N ARG A 104 2.81 2.22 -8.27
CA ARG A 104 2.00 1.35 -9.13
C ARG A 104 2.76 0.06 -9.36
N PRO A 105 2.09 -1.10 -9.42
CA PRO A 105 2.73 -2.32 -9.88
C PRO A 105 3.14 -2.09 -11.34
N ALA A 106 4.37 -2.51 -11.69
CA ALA A 106 4.81 -2.48 -13.07
C ALA A 106 4.07 -3.59 -13.84
N GLY A 107 3.31 -3.20 -14.86
CA GLY A 107 2.40 -4.10 -15.58
C GLY A 107 1.25 -3.38 -16.27
N GLU A 108 0.86 -2.19 -15.79
CA GLU A 108 0.12 -1.24 -16.62
C GLU A 108 1.13 -0.53 -17.51
N THR A 109 1.40 -1.10 -18.68
CA THR A 109 1.83 -0.31 -19.83
C THR A 109 0.88 0.89 -19.87
N GLN A 110 1.40 2.10 -19.66
CA GLN A 110 0.72 3.30 -20.17
C GLN A 110 0.42 2.96 -21.62
N GLY A 111 -0.86 2.75 -21.94
CA GLY A 111 -1.30 2.57 -23.30
C GLY A 111 -0.69 3.72 -24.07
N ALA A 112 0.25 3.38 -24.95
CA ALA A 112 0.84 4.32 -25.88
C ALA A 112 -0.32 5.07 -26.50
N THR A 113 -0.35 6.37 -26.24
CA THR A 113 -1.18 7.28 -27.01
C THR A 113 -0.58 7.25 -28.41
N SER A 114 -1.20 6.48 -29.30
CA SER A 114 -1.00 6.51 -30.74
C SER A 114 -2.30 6.96 -31.38
#